data_AF-A0A2G6N9X7-F1
#
_entry.id   AF-A0A2G6N9X7-F1
#
_cell.length_a   1.000
_cell.length_b   1.000
_cell.length_c   1.000
_cell.angle_alpha   90.00
_cell.angle_beta   90.00
_cell.angle_gamma   90.00
#
_symmetry.space_group_name_H-M   'P 1'
#
loop_
_entity.id
_entity.type
_entity.pdbx_description
1 polymer ?
#
loop_
_entity_poly.entity_id
_entity_poly.type
_entity_poly.pdbx_seq_one_letter_code
_entity_poly.pdbx_strand_id
1 'polypeptide(L)'
;MYKEMRDGFAGTHFYVCITPVSRHLLSLLMEEGRWTDYARWLKELVEVYGEVWNFMYLNEVTENVPEYFMDAHHTSPEVLSVMAKKLYGLPVAPRFKHFGLRMTQETLVDDLVYLHEHMPKIDTKPSP
;
A
#
# COMPACT_ATOMS: atom_id res chain seq x y z
N MET A 1 15.44 13.13 4.74
CA MET A 1 13.99 13.38 4.90
C MET A 1 13.31 12.50 5.97
N TYR A 2 13.01 11.21 5.76
CA TYR A 2 12.23 10.43 6.76
C TYR A 2 12.91 10.33 8.14
N LYS A 3 14.22 10.11 8.16
CA LYS A 3 15.02 10.07 9.40
C LYS A 3 14.94 11.40 10.17
N GLU A 4 15.08 12.53 9.47
CA GLU A 4 14.92 13.88 10.06
C GLU A 4 13.53 14.09 10.68
N MET A 5 12.46 13.62 10.03
CA MET A 5 11.10 13.73 10.57
C MET A 5 10.95 12.90 11.85
N ARG A 6 11.39 11.64 11.85
CA ARG A 6 11.36 10.80 13.06
C ARG A 6 12.19 11.42 14.18
N ASP A 7 13.40 11.89 13.88
CA ASP A 7 14.34 12.43 14.87
C ASP A 7 13.86 13.77 15.45
N GLY A 8 13.18 14.59 14.66
CA GLY A 8 12.57 15.85 15.08
C GLY A 8 11.40 15.68 16.07
N PHE A 9 10.80 14.50 16.16
CA PHE A 9 9.69 14.19 17.08
C PHE A 9 10.01 12.96 17.93
N ALA A 10 11.18 12.97 18.58
CA ALA A 10 11.63 11.89 19.46
C ALA A 10 10.56 11.49 20.49
N GLY A 11 10.36 10.18 20.67
CA GLY A 11 9.34 9.61 21.56
C GLY A 11 7.92 9.54 20.99
N THR A 12 7.69 10.03 19.77
CA THR A 12 6.40 9.90 19.06
C THR A 12 6.30 8.54 18.39
N HIS A 13 5.14 7.90 18.54
CA HIS A 13 4.79 6.72 17.74
C HIS A 13 4.16 7.18 16.42
N PHE A 14 4.78 6.82 15.29
CA PHE A 14 4.31 7.18 13.97
C PHE A 14 3.45 6.06 13.38
N TYR A 15 2.24 6.41 12.95
CA TYR A 15 1.44 5.55 12.08
C TYR A 15 1.76 5.90 10.62
N VAL A 16 2.51 5.04 9.94
CA VAL A 16 2.87 5.21 8.53
C VAL A 16 1.98 4.32 7.67
N CYS A 17 1.29 4.92 6.71
CA CYS A 17 0.46 4.17 5.78
C CYS A 17 0.59 4.69 4.34
N ILE A 18 0.36 3.78 3.39
CA ILE A 18 0.31 4.08 1.96
C ILE A 18 -1.11 3.79 1.50
N THR A 19 -1.79 4.81 0.97
CA THR A 19 -3.16 4.69 0.46
C THR A 19 -3.22 3.75 -0.75
N PRO A 20 -4.33 3.03 -0.95
CA PRO A 20 -4.52 2.29 -2.19
C PRO A 20 -4.64 3.26 -3.38
N VAL A 21 -4.43 2.74 -4.58
CA VAL A 21 -4.75 3.43 -5.84
C VAL A 21 -5.60 2.49 -6.70
N SER A 22 -6.30 3.00 -7.71
CA SER A 22 -7.03 2.12 -8.62
C SER A 22 -6.11 1.13 -9.35
N ARG A 23 -6.66 -0.01 -9.77
CA ARG A 23 -5.95 -0.99 -10.61
C ARG A 23 -5.27 -0.35 -11.83
N HIS A 24 -5.90 0.65 -12.45
CA HIS A 24 -5.34 1.35 -13.60
C HIS A 24 -3.99 1.99 -13.28
N LEU A 25 -3.90 2.76 -12.19
CA LEU A 25 -2.65 3.42 -11.79
C LEU A 25 -1.60 2.43 -11.30
N LEU A 26 -2.03 1.37 -10.62
CA LEU A 26 -1.15 0.29 -10.23
C LEU A 26 -0.55 -0.43 -11.45
N SER A 27 -1.30 -0.50 -12.55
CA SER A 27 -0.82 -1.09 -13.81
C SER A 27 0.23 -0.20 -14.47
N LEU A 28 0.02 1.12 -14.48
CA LEU A 28 1.02 2.08 -14.97
C LEU A 28 2.35 1.97 -14.22
N LEU A 29 2.32 1.79 -12.89
CA LEU A 29 3.53 1.56 -12.10
C LEU A 29 4.32 0.35 -12.61
N MET A 30 3.62 -0.74 -12.93
CA MET A 30 4.26 -1.96 -13.43
C MET A 30 4.73 -1.81 -14.88
N GLU A 31 3.92 -1.23 -15.76
CA GLU A 31 4.23 -0.98 -17.17
C GLU A 31 5.48 -0.08 -17.33
N GLU A 32 5.63 0.92 -16.47
CA GLU A 32 6.79 1.81 -16.42
C GLU A 32 8.02 1.18 -15.73
N GLY A 33 7.96 -0.11 -15.36
CA GLY A 33 9.08 -0.83 -14.74
C GLY A 33 9.45 -0.33 -13.34
N ARG A 34 8.51 0.33 -12.64
CA ARG A 34 8.76 1.02 -11.36
C ARG A 34 8.67 0.14 -10.13
N TRP A 35 8.50 -1.17 -10.28
CA TRP A 35 8.47 -2.11 -9.15
C TRP A 35 9.66 -1.95 -8.21
N THR A 36 10.88 -1.87 -8.75
CA THR A 36 12.11 -1.74 -7.93
C THR A 36 12.14 -0.42 -7.14
N ASP A 37 11.60 0.66 -7.70
CA ASP A 37 11.48 1.95 -7.00
C ASP A 37 10.46 1.85 -5.87
N TYR A 38 9.30 1.27 -6.14
CA TYR A 38 8.24 1.05 -5.15
C TYR A 38 8.68 0.15 -4.00
N ALA A 39 9.32 -0.99 -4.31
CA ALA A 39 9.85 -1.91 -3.30
C ALA A 39 10.93 -1.25 -2.44
N ARG A 40 11.81 -0.43 -3.04
CA ARG A 40 12.82 0.32 -2.29
C ARG A 40 12.17 1.33 -1.33
N TRP A 41 11.17 2.06 -1.80
CA TRP A 41 10.45 3.01 -0.98
C TRP A 41 9.82 2.36 0.25
N LEU A 42 9.16 1.21 0.09
CA LEU A 42 8.63 0.43 1.21
C LEU A 42 9.72 0.02 2.21
N LYS A 43 10.86 -0.48 1.72
CA LYS A 43 12.01 -0.85 2.57
C LYS A 43 12.52 0.34 3.38
N GLU A 44 12.67 1.51 2.76
CA GLU A 44 13.13 2.72 3.43
C GLU A 44 12.16 3.17 4.52
N LEU A 45 10.85 3.11 4.27
CA LEU A 45 9.85 3.43 5.28
C LEU A 45 9.91 2.46 6.47
N VAL A 46 10.01 1.15 6.21
CA VAL A 46 10.14 0.13 7.27
C VAL A 46 11.46 0.27 8.02
N GLU A 47 12.57 0.64 7.36
CA GLU A 47 13.87 0.94 8.00
C GLU A 47 13.76 2.11 8.98
N VAL A 48 13.06 3.18 8.59
CA VAL A 48 12.97 4.38 9.44
C VAL A 48 11.96 4.22 10.57
N TYR A 49 10.78 3.68 10.28
CA TYR A 49 9.64 3.69 11.19
C TYR A 49 9.35 2.35 11.86
N GLY A 50 10.00 1.27 11.43
CA GLY A 50 9.84 -0.09 11.97
C GLY A 50 8.59 -0.82 11.48
N GLU A 51 7.50 -0.10 11.22
CA GLU A 51 6.24 -0.62 10.70
C GLU A 51 5.63 0.31 9.64
N VAL A 52 5.04 -0.29 8.60
CA VAL A 52 4.26 0.42 7.58
C VAL A 52 3.01 -0.38 7.25
N TRP A 53 1.87 0.30 7.17
CA TRP A 53 0.65 -0.27 6.60
C TRP A 53 0.55 0.06 5.11
N ASN A 54 0.77 -0.94 4.26
CA ASN A 54 0.63 -0.78 2.83
C ASN A 54 -0.77 -1.20 2.37
N PHE A 55 -1.50 -0.33 1.69
CA PHE A 55 -2.79 -0.65 1.05
C PHE A 55 -2.70 -0.66 -0.49
N MET A 56 -1.53 -0.35 -1.05
CA MET A 56 -1.32 -0.15 -2.50
C MET A 56 -0.86 -1.44 -3.20
N TYR A 57 -1.79 -2.36 -3.43
CA TYR A 57 -1.61 -3.60 -4.20
C TYR A 57 -2.98 -4.08 -4.73
N LEU A 58 -3.03 -5.15 -5.52
CA LEU A 58 -4.32 -5.72 -5.93
C LEU A 58 -5.05 -6.33 -4.72
N ASN A 59 -6.22 -5.79 -4.43
CA ASN A 59 -7.10 -6.18 -3.34
C ASN A 59 -8.54 -5.74 -3.66
N GLU A 60 -9.47 -6.08 -2.78
CA GLU A 60 -10.91 -5.81 -2.93
C GLU A 60 -11.24 -4.33 -3.19
N VAL A 61 -10.42 -3.39 -2.69
CA VAL A 61 -10.59 -1.96 -2.90
C VAL A 61 -10.04 -1.56 -4.27
N THR A 62 -8.77 -1.85 -4.53
CA THR A 62 -8.04 -1.50 -5.77
C THR A 62 -8.76 -1.97 -7.03
N GLU A 63 -9.44 -3.12 -6.97
CA GLU A 63 -10.11 -3.74 -8.12
C GLU A 63 -11.53 -3.18 -8.38
N ASN A 64 -12.15 -2.48 -7.44
CA ASN A 64 -13.52 -1.99 -7.55
C ASN A 64 -13.59 -0.47 -7.48
N VAL A 65 -13.12 0.16 -8.57
CA VAL A 65 -13.08 1.62 -8.73
C VAL A 65 -14.47 2.27 -8.58
N PRO A 66 -15.56 1.77 -9.18
CA PRO A 66 -16.86 2.44 -9.08
C PRO A 66 -17.42 2.49 -7.65
N GLU A 67 -17.08 1.53 -6.79
CA GLU A 67 -17.57 1.48 -5.41
C GLU A 67 -16.67 2.25 -4.43
N TYR A 68 -15.35 2.15 -4.60
CA TYR A 68 -14.40 2.55 -3.56
C TYR A 68 -13.57 3.79 -3.86
N PHE A 69 -13.74 4.39 -5.04
CA PHE A 69 -12.95 5.52 -5.47
C PHE A 69 -13.85 6.70 -5.91
N MET A 70 -13.50 7.90 -5.47
CA MET A 70 -14.11 9.15 -5.94
C MET A 70 -13.54 9.57 -7.28
N ASP A 71 -12.25 9.28 -7.49
CA ASP A 71 -11.54 9.35 -8.77
C ASP A 71 -10.47 8.25 -8.80
N ALA A 72 -9.70 8.13 -9.89
CA ALA A 72 -8.73 7.04 -10.03
C ALA A 72 -7.69 6.95 -8.87
N HIS A 73 -7.44 8.03 -8.12
CA HIS A 73 -6.47 8.12 -7.03
C HIS A 73 -7.09 8.17 -5.63
N HIS A 74 -8.22 8.87 -5.45
CA HIS A 74 -8.77 9.17 -4.13
C HIS A 74 -9.88 8.19 -3.75
N THR A 75 -9.67 7.48 -2.65
CA THR A 75 -10.67 6.53 -2.13
C THR A 75 -11.83 7.19 -1.41
N SER A 76 -12.95 6.46 -1.34
CA SER A 76 -14.14 6.89 -0.61
C SER A 76 -13.89 7.01 0.90
N PRO A 77 -14.69 7.82 1.62
CA PRO A 77 -14.61 7.93 3.08
C PRO A 77 -14.79 6.61 3.83
N GLU A 78 -15.54 5.66 3.26
CA GLU A 78 -15.69 4.32 3.83
C GLU A 78 -14.34 3.60 3.91
N VAL A 79 -13.58 3.60 2.80
CA VAL A 79 -12.26 2.97 2.74
C VAL A 79 -11.30 3.64 3.73
N LEU A 80 -11.32 4.96 3.83
CA LEU A 80 -10.51 5.70 4.81
C LEU A 80 -10.86 5.31 6.25
N SER A 81 -12.14 5.06 6.55
CA SER A 81 -12.57 4.55 7.85
C SER A 81 -12.03 3.15 8.13
N VAL A 82 -12.01 2.27 7.12
CA VAL A 82 -11.44 0.93 7.23
C VAL A 82 -9.93 0.98 7.47
N MET A 83 -9.21 1.84 6.76
CA MET A 83 -7.77 2.05 6.95
C MET A 83 -7.46 2.51 8.38
N ALA A 84 -8.19 3.51 8.89
CA ALA A 84 -8.05 3.98 10.26
C ALA A 84 -8.29 2.84 11.26
N LYS A 85 -9.36 2.04 11.07
CA LYS A 85 -9.64 0.88 11.93
C LYS A 85 -8.49 -0.13 11.93
N LYS A 86 -7.92 -0.45 10.76
CA LYS A 86 -6.76 -1.36 10.65
C LYS A 86 -5.55 -0.82 11.43
N LEU A 87 -5.24 0.46 11.26
CA LEU A 87 -4.15 1.12 11.97
C LEU A 87 -4.30 1.05 13.50
N TYR A 88 -5.53 1.18 14.01
CA TYR A 88 -5.82 1.11 15.44
C TYR A 88 -6.15 -0.31 15.95
N GLY A 89 -6.01 -1.36 15.13
CA GLY A 89 -6.34 -2.73 15.53
C GLY A 89 -7.83 -2.97 15.81
N LEU A 90 -8.71 -2.14 15.24
CA LEU A 90 -10.15 -2.23 15.39
C LEU A 90 -10.76 -3.21 14.37
N PRO A 91 -11.88 -3.88 14.71
CA PRO A 91 -12.54 -4.81 13.81
C PRO A 91 -13.07 -4.11 12.54
N VAL A 92 -12.94 -4.80 11.41
CA VAL A 92 -13.47 -4.38 10.11
C VAL A 92 -14.44 -5.44 9.58
N ALA A 93 -15.28 -5.05 8.61
CA ALA A 93 -16.19 -5.99 7.97
C ALA A 93 -15.41 -7.14 7.28
N PRO A 94 -15.95 -8.37 7.23
CA PRO A 94 -15.25 -9.53 6.65
C PRO A 94 -14.76 -9.32 5.22
N ARG A 95 -15.46 -8.49 4.43
CA ARG A 95 -15.04 -8.15 3.06
C ARG A 95 -13.72 -7.40 2.96
N PHE A 96 -13.28 -6.75 4.05
CA PHE A 96 -12.02 -6.00 4.16
C PHE A 96 -10.93 -6.79 4.92
N LYS A 97 -11.10 -8.11 5.06
CA LYS A 97 -10.17 -8.93 5.84
C LYS A 97 -8.75 -8.86 5.27
N HIS A 98 -8.64 -8.88 3.94
CA HIS A 98 -7.36 -8.92 3.22
C HIS A 98 -6.87 -7.54 2.78
N PHE A 99 -7.69 -6.49 2.91
CA PHE A 99 -7.27 -5.12 2.71
C PHE A 99 -6.31 -4.61 3.80
N GLY A 100 -5.11 -4.22 3.36
CA GLY A 100 -4.03 -3.71 4.18
C GLY A 100 -3.02 -4.79 4.59
N LEU A 101 -1.76 -4.57 4.25
CA LEU A 101 -0.61 -5.40 4.62
C LEU A 101 0.23 -4.65 5.66
N ARG A 102 0.36 -5.22 6.86
CA ARG A 102 1.23 -4.69 7.92
C ARG A 102 2.64 -5.21 7.73
N MET A 103 3.53 -4.35 7.25
CA MET A 103 4.91 -4.68 6.94
C MET A 103 5.83 -4.25 8.08
N THR A 104 6.64 -5.17 8.59
CA THR A 104 7.66 -4.90 9.62
C THR A 104 9.03 -5.39 9.17
N GLN A 105 10.08 -5.11 9.95
CA GLN A 105 11.43 -5.63 9.67
C GLN A 105 11.45 -7.16 9.51
N GLU A 106 10.65 -7.86 10.30
CA GLU A 106 10.58 -9.32 10.33
C GLU A 106 9.87 -9.90 9.10
N THR A 107 8.85 -9.21 8.57
CA THR A 107 8.01 -9.70 7.47
C THR A 107 8.38 -9.13 6.11
N LEU A 108 9.24 -8.09 6.07
CA LEU A 108 9.53 -7.28 4.89
C LEU A 108 9.87 -8.08 3.63
N VAL A 109 10.69 -9.13 3.75
CA VAL A 109 11.10 -9.94 2.59
C VAL A 109 9.91 -10.69 2.00
N ASP A 110 9.16 -11.40 2.86
CA ASP A 110 8.00 -12.19 2.45
C ASP A 110 6.87 -11.29 1.94
N ASP A 111 6.65 -10.15 2.58
CA ASP A 111 5.66 -9.16 2.17
C ASP A 111 5.98 -8.58 0.79
N LEU A 112 7.25 -8.33 0.46
CA LEU A 112 7.64 -7.84 -0.87
C LEU A 112 7.44 -8.90 -1.96
N VAL A 113 7.67 -10.18 -1.64
CA VAL A 113 7.36 -11.29 -2.55
C VAL A 113 5.86 -11.35 -2.78
N TYR A 114 5.08 -11.36 -1.70
CA TYR A 114 3.62 -11.34 -1.75
C TYR A 114 3.10 -10.18 -2.59
N LEU A 115 3.60 -8.96 -2.35
CA LEU A 115 3.21 -7.77 -3.09
C LEU A 115 3.51 -7.94 -4.58
N HIS A 116 4.71 -8.37 -4.97
CA HIS A 116 5.07 -8.56 -6.38
C HIS A 116 4.13 -9.56 -7.09
N GLU A 117 3.74 -10.62 -6.38
CA GLU A 117 2.78 -11.60 -6.87
C GLU A 117 1.39 -10.97 -7.08
N HIS A 118 1.00 -10.03 -6.22
CA HIS A 118 -0.28 -9.31 -6.22
C HIS A 118 -0.21 -7.92 -6.87
N MET A 119 0.76 -7.68 -7.75
CA MET A 119 0.76 -6.55 -8.67
C MET A 119 0.12 -6.94 -10.02
N PRO A 120 -0.45 -5.97 -10.77
CA PRO A 120 -0.86 -6.20 -12.15
C PRO A 120 0.29 -6.79 -12.96
N LYS A 121 0.02 -7.87 -13.69
CA LYS A 121 1.00 -8.42 -14.62
C LYS A 121 0.99 -7.58 -15.87
N ILE A 122 2.19 -7.32 -16.40
CA ILE A 122 2.33 -6.66 -17.69
C ILE A 122 1.87 -7.67 -18.74
N ASP A 123 0.68 -7.47 -19.29
CA ASP A 123 0.34 -8.10 -20.55
C ASP A 123 1.21 -7.42 -21.60
N THR A 124 2.28 -8.10 -22.01
CA THR A 124 3.03 -7.67 -23.18
C THR A 124 2.09 -7.79 -24.39
N LYS A 125 1.31 -6.75 -24.69
CA LYS A 125 0.85 -6.58 -26.07
C LYS A 125 2.12 -6.35 -26.88
N PRO A 126 2.43 -7.18 -27.90
CA PRO A 126 3.51 -6.85 -28.80
C PRO A 126 3.23 -5.45 -29.34
N SER A 127 4.23 -4.57 -29.29
CA SER A 127 4.16 -3.27 -29.93
C SER A 127 3.72 -3.47 -31.39
N PRO A 128 2.78 -2.67 -31.91
CA PRO A 128 2.35 -2.75 -33.30
C PRO A 128 3.50 -2.58 -34.28
#